data_AF-A0A133XJ84-F1
#
_entry.id   AF-A0A133XJ84-F1
#
_cell.length_a   1.000
_cell.length_b   1.000
_cell.length_c   1.000
_cell.angle_alpha   90.00
_cell.angle_beta   90.00
_cell.angle_gamma   90.00
#
_symmetry.space_group_name_H-M   'P 1'
#
loop_
_entity.id
_entity.type
_entity.pdbx_description
1 polymer ?
#
loop_
_entity_poly.entity_id
_entity_poly.type
_entity_poly.pdbx_seq_one_letter_code
_entity_poly.pdbx_strand_id
1 'polypeptide(L)'
;MRRSPPTEQGFSLVELAVVLVIVALLSSGLMLGLSAQRDSAANQEVQRQLDTAREVLLGFAMANGRLPCPAIPTLASGAANAGLEDRANANSACNRSHGVLPWATLGLPETDPWGQRLSYFVNSRFSAPLTATAQSSFTLASGVAPDNAGLANITNLTIHGSTNVAIEISAVIVSHGSRSQGAYQPNGGQLAGAIGDEAENADADLTFVADTPGTDFDDLLTWISPNLLKSRLVAAGKLP
;
A
#
# COMPACT_ATOMS: atom_id res chain seq x y z
N MET A 1 -70.19 -29.96 -37.02
CA MET A 1 -69.33 -29.79 -35.83
C MET A 1 -68.50 -28.53 -36.01
N ARG A 2 -68.88 -27.41 -35.36
CA ARG A 2 -68.09 -26.16 -35.38
C ARG A 2 -67.02 -26.25 -34.30
N ARG A 3 -65.74 -26.25 -34.68
CA ARG A 3 -64.61 -26.08 -33.76
C ARG A 3 -64.52 -24.61 -33.36
N SER A 4 -64.57 -24.32 -32.07
CA SER A 4 -64.27 -22.99 -31.53
C SER A 4 -62.79 -22.66 -31.74
N PRO A 5 -62.44 -21.42 -32.10
CA PRO A 5 -61.04 -21.00 -32.20
C PRO A 5 -60.40 -20.97 -30.80
N PRO A 6 -59.10 -21.26 -30.69
CA PRO A 6 -58.39 -21.07 -29.42
C PRO A 6 -58.39 -19.57 -29.08
N THR A 7 -58.89 -19.23 -27.90
CA THR A 7 -58.72 -17.90 -27.31
C THR A 7 -57.25 -17.70 -26.96
N GLU A 8 -56.57 -16.80 -27.68
CA GLU A 8 -55.26 -16.30 -27.25
C GLU A 8 -55.45 -15.47 -25.98
N GLN A 9 -54.88 -15.94 -24.87
CA GLN A 9 -54.79 -15.16 -23.64
C GLN A 9 -53.59 -14.22 -23.79
N GLY A 10 -53.86 -12.96 -24.13
CA GLY A 10 -52.85 -11.90 -24.08
C GLY A 10 -52.49 -11.57 -22.63
N PHE A 11 -51.22 -11.28 -22.38
CA PHE A 11 -50.74 -10.84 -21.06
C PHE A 11 -51.49 -9.59 -20.59
N SER A 12 -51.92 -9.58 -19.33
CA SER A 12 -52.53 -8.39 -18.73
C SER A 12 -51.49 -7.28 -18.54
N LEU A 13 -51.89 -6.01 -18.72
CA LEU A 13 -51.05 -4.85 -18.39
C LEU A 13 -50.53 -4.89 -16.94
N VAL A 14 -51.32 -5.47 -16.03
CA VAL A 14 -50.94 -5.65 -14.62
C VAL A 14 -49.83 -6.69 -14.48
N GLU A 15 -49.88 -7.76 -15.26
CA GLU A 15 -48.90 -8.85 -15.23
C GLU A 15 -47.54 -8.37 -15.73
N LEU A 16 -47.54 -7.58 -16.82
CA LEU A 16 -46.35 -6.94 -17.36
C LEU A 16 -45.78 -5.89 -16.38
N ALA A 17 -46.64 -5.12 -15.69
CA ALA A 17 -46.20 -4.17 -14.67
C ALA A 17 -45.54 -4.86 -13.48
N VAL A 18 -46.10 -5.98 -13.00
CA VAL A 18 -45.52 -6.76 -11.89
C VAL A 18 -44.16 -7.36 -12.29
N VAL A 19 -44.04 -7.90 -13.52
CA VAL A 19 -42.76 -8.42 -14.03
C VAL A 19 -41.70 -7.32 -14.09
N LEU A 20 -42.05 -6.13 -14.59
CA LEU A 20 -41.10 -5.01 -14.66
C LEU A 20 -40.66 -4.54 -13.27
N VAL A 21 -41.56 -4.52 -12.27
CA VAL A 21 -41.20 -4.20 -10.88
C VAL A 21 -40.23 -5.24 -10.32
N ILE A 22 -40.48 -6.54 -10.54
CA ILE A 22 -39.59 -7.61 -10.08
C ILE A 22 -38.22 -7.51 -10.76
N VAL A 23 -38.18 -7.30 -12.08
CA VAL A 23 -36.93 -7.14 -12.83
C VAL A 23 -36.15 -5.90 -12.36
N ALA A 24 -36.83 -4.78 -12.10
CA ALA A 24 -36.18 -3.57 -11.57
C ALA A 24 -35.57 -3.81 -10.18
N LEU A 25 -36.29 -4.50 -9.28
CA LEU A 25 -35.79 -4.85 -7.95
C LEU A 25 -34.58 -5.81 -8.02
N LEU A 26 -34.65 -6.84 -8.86
CA LEU A 26 -33.55 -7.79 -9.06
C LEU A 26 -32.32 -7.13 -9.69
N SER A 27 -32.53 -6.24 -10.65
CA SER A 27 -31.45 -5.50 -11.31
C SER A 27 -30.76 -4.54 -10.34
N SER A 28 -31.51 -3.88 -9.46
CA SER A 28 -30.96 -2.98 -8.44
C SER A 28 -30.14 -3.72 -7.39
N GLY A 29 -30.57 -4.93 -6.96
CA GLY A 29 -29.81 -5.74 -6.00
C GLY A 29 -28.48 -6.25 -6.55
N LEU A 30 -28.43 -6.59 -7.84
CA LEU A 30 -27.22 -7.10 -8.50
C LEU A 30 -26.10 -6.04 -8.59
N MET A 31 -26.46 -4.76 -8.75
CA MET A 31 -25.47 -3.67 -8.84
C MET A 31 -24.70 -3.47 -7.54
N LEU A 32 -25.36 -3.56 -6.37
CA LEU A 32 -24.71 -3.42 -5.06
C LEU A 32 -23.81 -4.60 -4.72
N GLY A 33 -24.17 -5.82 -5.16
CA GLY A 33 -23.32 -6.99 -4.98
C GLY A 33 -22.02 -6.92 -5.78
N LEU A 34 -22.07 -6.32 -6.98
CA LEU A 34 -20.91 -6.23 -7.86
C LEU A 34 -19.85 -5.22 -7.36
N SER A 35 -20.26 -4.11 -6.74
CA SER A 35 -19.31 -3.14 -6.17
C SER A 35 -18.54 -3.74 -4.99
N ALA A 36 -19.24 -4.36 -4.03
CA ALA A 36 -18.60 -5.00 -2.89
C ALA A 36 -17.63 -6.12 -3.31
N GLN A 37 -17.96 -6.86 -4.37
CA GLN A 37 -17.07 -7.87 -4.93
C GLN A 37 -15.81 -7.25 -5.57
N ARG A 38 -15.94 -6.09 -6.23
CA ARG A 38 -14.79 -5.35 -6.79
C ARG A 38 -13.88 -4.83 -5.70
N ASP A 39 -14.43 -4.24 -4.64
CA ASP A 39 -13.63 -3.69 -3.55
C ASP A 39 -12.87 -4.81 -2.81
N SER A 40 -13.53 -5.94 -2.59
CA SER A 40 -12.89 -7.13 -2.03
C SER A 40 -11.74 -7.64 -2.91
N ALA A 41 -11.95 -7.70 -4.23
CA ALA A 41 -10.92 -8.12 -5.18
C ALA A 41 -9.75 -7.11 -5.24
N ALA A 42 -10.04 -5.81 -5.21
CA ALA A 42 -9.05 -4.75 -5.19
C ALA A 42 -8.20 -4.81 -3.90
N ASN A 43 -8.81 -5.01 -2.74
CA ASN A 43 -8.09 -5.15 -1.47
C ASN A 43 -7.18 -6.40 -1.45
N GLN A 44 -7.63 -7.53 -2.01
CA GLN A 44 -6.79 -8.71 -2.17
C GLN A 44 -5.59 -8.44 -3.09
N GLU A 45 -5.81 -7.72 -4.18
CA GLU A 45 -4.75 -7.34 -5.10
C GLU A 45 -3.76 -6.34 -4.46
N VAL A 46 -4.25 -5.36 -3.68
CA VAL A 46 -3.38 -4.46 -2.88
C VAL A 46 -2.51 -5.28 -1.95
N GLN A 47 -3.09 -6.22 -1.19
CA GLN A 47 -2.32 -7.06 -0.27
C GLN A 47 -1.21 -7.84 -1.01
N ARG A 48 -1.54 -8.42 -2.17
CA ARG A 48 -0.56 -9.11 -3.02
C ARG A 48 0.53 -8.16 -3.52
N GLN A 49 0.21 -6.93 -3.87
CA GLN A 49 1.17 -5.91 -4.29
C GLN A 49 2.07 -5.46 -3.15
N LEU A 50 1.52 -5.27 -1.95
CA LEU A 50 2.29 -4.95 -0.74
C LEU A 50 3.29 -6.08 -0.42
N ASP A 51 2.85 -7.33 -0.48
CA ASP A 51 3.72 -8.50 -0.27
C ASP A 51 4.81 -8.59 -1.35
N THR A 52 4.44 -8.35 -2.61
CA THR A 52 5.40 -8.29 -3.73
C THR A 52 6.43 -7.17 -3.52
N ALA A 53 5.98 -5.97 -3.14
CA ALA A 53 6.84 -4.83 -2.87
C ALA A 53 7.81 -5.14 -1.72
N ARG A 54 7.32 -5.79 -0.65
CA ARG A 54 8.14 -6.24 0.47
C ARG A 54 9.25 -7.19 0.02
N GLU A 55 8.94 -8.21 -0.77
CA GLU A 55 9.94 -9.17 -1.26
C GLU A 55 10.96 -8.51 -2.20
N VAL A 56 10.52 -7.60 -3.07
CA VAL A 56 11.42 -6.86 -3.97
C VAL A 56 12.34 -5.91 -3.18
N LEU A 57 11.85 -5.26 -2.13
CA LEU A 57 12.67 -4.46 -1.22
C LEU A 57 13.73 -5.32 -0.51
N LEU A 58 13.37 -6.52 -0.05
CA LEU A 58 14.32 -7.47 0.53
C LEU A 58 15.38 -7.91 -0.49
N GLY A 59 14.96 -8.23 -1.72
CA GLY A 59 15.87 -8.57 -2.82
C GLY A 59 16.82 -7.43 -3.17
N PHE A 60 16.32 -6.19 -3.23
CA PHE A 60 17.14 -5.00 -3.42
C PHE A 60 18.17 -4.87 -2.31
N ALA A 61 17.78 -5.10 -1.05
CA ALA A 61 18.70 -5.04 0.09
C ALA A 61 19.75 -6.15 0.07
N MET A 62 19.41 -7.35 -0.37
CA MET A 62 20.38 -8.44 -0.53
C MET A 62 21.41 -8.11 -1.62
N ALA A 63 21.00 -7.48 -2.72
CA ALA A 63 21.90 -7.09 -3.79
C ALA A 63 22.79 -5.90 -3.39
N ASN A 64 22.19 -4.86 -2.81
CA ASN A 64 22.83 -3.56 -2.60
C ASN A 64 23.34 -3.32 -1.17
N GLY A 65 23.03 -4.21 -0.22
CA GLY A 65 23.40 -4.04 1.19
C GLY A 65 22.60 -2.95 1.93
N ARG A 66 21.52 -2.44 1.33
CA ARG A 66 20.68 -1.36 1.86
C ARG A 66 19.29 -1.39 1.23
N LEU A 67 18.31 -0.83 1.91
CA LEU A 67 17.02 -0.50 1.30
C LEU A 67 17.16 0.72 0.36
N PRO A 68 16.29 0.85 -0.66
CA PRO A 68 16.29 2.00 -1.56
C PRO A 68 15.79 3.26 -0.85
N CYS A 69 16.18 4.44 -1.34
CA CYS A 69 15.58 5.70 -0.89
C CYS A 69 14.16 5.85 -1.46
N PRO A 70 13.22 6.51 -0.76
CA PRO A 70 11.92 6.84 -1.32
C PRO A 70 12.06 7.68 -2.58
N ALA A 71 11.16 7.46 -3.55
CA ALA A 71 11.06 8.32 -4.71
C ALA A 71 10.42 9.67 -4.35
N ILE A 72 10.62 10.67 -5.21
CA ILE A 72 10.02 11.99 -5.04
C ILE A 72 8.51 11.86 -5.31
N PRO A 73 7.65 12.10 -4.31
CA PRO A 73 6.23 11.84 -4.45
C PRO A 73 5.52 12.88 -5.33
N THR A 74 6.09 14.08 -5.43
CA THR A 74 5.53 15.22 -6.18
C THR A 74 5.90 15.28 -7.65
N LEU A 75 6.73 14.34 -8.14
CA LEU A 75 7.03 14.26 -9.56
C LEU A 75 5.88 13.59 -10.32
N ALA A 76 5.42 14.22 -11.39
CA ALA A 76 4.47 13.61 -12.31
C ALA A 76 5.07 12.36 -12.97
N SER A 77 4.23 11.38 -13.29
CA SER A 77 4.61 10.17 -14.03
C SER A 77 5.22 10.54 -15.37
N GLY A 78 6.31 9.87 -15.74
CA GLY A 78 7.10 10.17 -16.93
C GLY A 78 8.03 11.40 -16.82
N ALA A 79 7.96 12.19 -15.74
CA ALA A 79 8.97 13.21 -15.48
C ALA A 79 10.34 12.58 -15.21
N ALA A 80 11.41 13.33 -15.47
CA ALA A 80 12.76 12.87 -15.15
C ALA A 80 12.86 12.51 -13.66
N ASN A 81 13.40 11.33 -13.37
CA ASN A 81 13.56 10.76 -12.04
C ASN A 81 12.25 10.33 -11.32
N ALA A 82 11.09 10.37 -11.98
CA ALA A 82 9.87 9.80 -11.41
C ALA A 82 10.05 8.30 -11.16
N GLY A 83 9.75 7.84 -9.93
CA GLY A 83 9.89 6.45 -9.52
C GLY A 83 11.31 5.97 -9.25
N LEU A 84 12.32 6.83 -9.41
CA LEU A 84 13.70 6.50 -9.06
C LEU A 84 13.97 6.77 -7.57
N GLU A 85 14.87 6.01 -6.96
CA GLU A 85 15.32 6.28 -5.59
C GLU A 85 15.92 7.68 -5.50
N ASP A 86 15.46 8.51 -4.55
CA ASP A 86 15.95 9.88 -4.49
C ASP A 86 17.22 10.02 -3.65
N ARG A 87 18.33 9.94 -4.37
CA ARG A 87 19.69 10.22 -3.90
C ARG A 87 20.53 10.70 -5.08
N ALA A 88 21.56 11.52 -4.80
CA ALA A 88 22.42 12.05 -5.86
C ALA A 88 23.22 10.96 -6.60
N ASN A 89 23.65 9.92 -5.87
CA ASN A 89 24.30 8.73 -6.41
C ASN A 89 24.25 7.58 -5.37
N ALA A 90 24.72 6.39 -5.75
CA ALA A 90 24.73 5.20 -4.91
C ALA A 90 25.45 5.36 -3.56
N ASN A 91 26.36 6.34 -3.45
CA ASN A 91 27.17 6.61 -2.26
C ASN A 91 26.67 7.82 -1.44
N SER A 92 25.56 8.46 -1.84
CA SER A 92 24.99 9.63 -1.14
C SER A 92 23.84 9.22 -0.24
N ALA A 93 23.63 9.85 0.92
CA ALA A 93 22.44 9.58 1.74
C ALA A 93 21.14 9.85 0.99
N CYS A 94 20.04 9.28 1.48
CA CYS A 94 18.71 9.58 0.97
C CYS A 94 18.37 11.05 1.22
N ASN A 95 17.74 11.69 0.24
CA ASN A 95 17.26 13.07 0.39
C ASN A 95 16.02 13.16 1.29
N ARG A 96 15.32 12.03 1.51
CA ARG A 96 14.16 11.90 2.40
C ARG A 96 14.01 10.48 2.95
N SER A 97 13.34 10.35 4.10
CA SER A 97 12.93 9.07 4.70
C SER A 97 11.48 8.69 4.39
N HIS A 98 10.62 9.68 4.08
CA HIS A 98 9.22 9.49 3.67
C HIS A 98 9.04 9.91 2.23
N GLY A 99 8.22 9.20 1.47
CA GLY A 99 7.87 9.54 0.11
C GLY A 99 6.96 8.47 -0.47
N VAL A 100 7.14 8.17 -1.76
CA VAL A 100 6.47 7.04 -2.42
C VAL A 100 7.47 5.93 -2.70
N LEU A 101 6.97 4.70 -2.79
CA LEU A 101 7.77 3.55 -3.14
C LEU A 101 8.50 3.82 -4.47
N PRO A 102 9.83 3.59 -4.59
CA PRO A 102 10.57 3.87 -5.81
C PRO A 102 10.31 2.80 -6.88
N TRP A 103 9.11 2.82 -7.45
CA TRP A 103 8.56 1.76 -8.31
C TRP A 103 9.44 1.48 -9.53
N ALA A 104 10.00 2.51 -10.16
CA ALA A 104 10.86 2.33 -11.33
C ALA A 104 12.22 1.74 -10.96
N THR A 105 12.77 2.07 -9.78
CA THR A 105 13.99 1.43 -9.25
C THR A 105 13.77 -0.04 -8.93
N LEU A 106 12.58 -0.38 -8.44
CA LEU A 106 12.22 -1.72 -8.00
C LEU A 106 11.63 -2.59 -9.12
N GLY A 107 11.32 -2.02 -10.29
CA GLY A 107 10.64 -2.73 -11.37
C GLY A 107 9.19 -3.11 -11.03
N LEU A 108 8.53 -2.30 -10.21
CA LEU A 108 7.15 -2.49 -9.77
C LEU A 108 6.18 -1.56 -10.52
N PRO A 109 4.87 -1.87 -10.52
CA PRO A 109 3.84 -0.93 -10.96
C PRO A 109 3.88 0.38 -10.15
N GLU A 110 3.57 1.50 -10.81
CA GLU A 110 3.52 2.81 -10.14
C GLU A 110 2.37 2.94 -9.15
N THR A 111 1.21 2.38 -9.51
CA THR A 111 -0.04 2.56 -8.77
C THR A 111 -0.58 1.24 -8.25
N ASP A 112 -1.28 1.34 -7.13
CA ASP A 112 -2.15 0.30 -6.61
C ASP A 112 -3.45 0.18 -7.45
N PRO A 113 -4.33 -0.80 -7.16
CA PRO A 113 -5.62 -0.97 -7.85
C PRO A 113 -6.56 0.24 -7.80
N TRP A 114 -6.36 1.15 -6.84
CA TRP A 114 -7.14 2.38 -6.70
C TRP A 114 -6.52 3.56 -7.45
N GLY A 115 -5.43 3.31 -8.18
CA GLY A 115 -4.75 4.30 -9.02
C GLY A 115 -3.83 5.24 -8.24
N GLN A 116 -3.52 4.93 -6.98
CA GLN A 116 -2.66 5.75 -6.13
C GLN A 116 -1.27 5.13 -5.98
N ARG A 117 -0.27 5.96 -5.70
CA ARG A 117 1.08 5.47 -5.38
C ARG A 117 1.13 4.96 -3.95
N LEU A 118 1.86 3.87 -3.75
CA LEU A 118 2.16 3.36 -2.42
C LEU A 118 3.10 4.33 -1.70
N SER A 119 2.71 4.77 -0.50
CA SER A 119 3.58 5.57 0.37
C SER A 119 4.65 4.68 0.97
N TYR A 120 5.85 5.24 1.18
CA TYR A 120 7.01 4.50 1.61
C TYR A 120 7.81 5.29 2.64
N PHE A 121 8.04 4.64 3.78
CA PHE A 121 8.99 5.07 4.78
C PHE A 121 10.19 4.11 4.81
N VAL A 122 11.38 4.68 4.98
CA VAL A 122 12.59 3.93 5.31
C VAL A 122 13.46 4.68 6.30
N ASN A 123 13.92 3.96 7.32
CA ASN A 123 14.86 4.51 8.28
C ASN A 123 16.25 4.70 7.65
N SER A 124 16.88 5.85 7.94
CA SER A 124 18.15 6.27 7.34
C SER A 124 19.32 5.30 7.58
N ARG A 125 19.29 4.49 8.65
CA ARG A 125 20.33 3.48 8.93
C ARG A 125 20.27 2.32 7.94
N PHE A 126 19.06 1.97 7.53
CA PHE A 126 18.82 0.85 6.62
C PHE A 126 18.89 1.25 5.15
N SER A 127 18.89 2.55 4.83
CA SER A 127 19.03 3.10 3.46
C SER A 127 20.33 3.89 3.22
N ALA A 128 21.17 4.00 4.26
CA ALA A 128 22.44 4.71 4.22
C ALA A 128 23.37 4.23 3.10
N PRO A 129 24.28 5.09 2.60
CA PRO A 129 25.31 4.66 1.68
C PRO A 129 26.24 3.65 2.35
N LEU A 130 26.77 2.72 1.55
CA LEU A 130 27.79 1.78 2.02
C LEU A 130 29.11 2.53 2.20
N THR A 131 29.85 2.20 3.25
CA THR A 131 31.25 2.63 3.39
C THR A 131 32.15 1.74 2.55
N ALA A 132 33.34 2.22 2.16
CA ALA A 132 34.21 1.54 1.18
C ALA A 132 34.57 0.08 1.53
N THR A 133 34.50 -0.30 2.81
CA THR A 133 34.83 -1.65 3.29
C THR A 133 33.61 -2.45 3.73
N ALA A 134 32.42 -1.84 3.81
CA ALA A 134 31.22 -2.50 4.29
C ALA A 134 30.41 -3.08 3.13
N GLN A 135 29.85 -4.27 3.35
CA GLN A 135 28.95 -4.91 2.40
C GLN A 135 27.48 -4.54 2.63
N SER A 136 27.19 -3.80 3.70
CA SER A 136 25.86 -3.41 4.16
C SER A 136 25.92 -2.03 4.83
N SER A 137 24.83 -1.27 4.78
CA SER A 137 24.70 0.03 5.46
C SER A 137 24.41 -0.09 6.98
N PHE A 138 24.05 -1.29 7.43
CA PHE A 138 23.72 -1.60 8.82
C PHE A 138 24.40 -2.89 9.27
N THR A 139 24.37 -3.19 10.57
CA THR A 139 25.00 -4.38 11.17
C THR A 139 23.97 -5.23 11.93
N LEU A 140 24.39 -6.35 12.53
CA LEU A 140 23.52 -7.15 13.40
C LEU A 140 23.04 -6.40 14.65
N ALA A 141 23.80 -5.39 15.10
CA ALA A 141 23.44 -4.54 16.23
C ALA A 141 22.41 -3.46 15.86
N SER A 142 22.22 -3.18 14.56
CA SER A 142 21.31 -2.13 14.12
C SER A 142 19.85 -2.50 14.35
N GLY A 143 19.07 -1.50 14.77
CA GLY A 143 17.67 -1.66 15.15
C GLY A 143 17.46 -2.42 16.45
N VAL A 144 18.41 -2.31 17.38
CA VAL A 144 18.28 -2.71 18.78
C VAL A 144 18.88 -1.59 19.62
N ALA A 145 18.31 -1.26 20.78
CA ALA A 145 18.87 -0.25 21.66
C ALA A 145 20.36 -0.50 21.96
N PRO A 146 21.23 0.52 21.87
CA PRO A 146 20.94 1.95 21.64
C PRO A 146 20.88 2.38 20.15
N ASP A 147 21.06 1.46 19.19
CA ASP A 147 21.11 1.72 17.75
C ASP A 147 19.74 1.61 17.03
N ASN A 148 18.67 2.01 17.72
CA ASN A 148 17.28 1.90 17.27
C ASN A 148 16.60 3.26 16.97
N ALA A 149 17.37 4.37 17.03
CA ALA A 149 16.82 5.71 16.81
C ALA A 149 16.20 5.88 15.42
N GLY A 150 15.04 6.55 15.39
CA GLY A 150 14.31 6.91 14.17
C GLY A 150 13.55 5.76 13.52
N LEU A 151 13.41 4.61 14.18
CA LEU A 151 12.60 3.52 13.67
C LEU A 151 11.12 3.75 13.92
N ALA A 152 10.29 3.23 13.02
CA ALA A 152 8.85 3.43 13.10
C ALA A 152 8.18 2.45 14.08
N ASN A 153 7.02 2.83 14.57
CA ASN A 153 6.12 1.97 15.33
C ASN A 153 4.81 1.80 14.56
N ILE A 154 4.30 0.58 14.56
CA ILE A 154 2.96 0.27 14.05
C ILE A 154 2.06 0.11 15.26
N THR A 155 1.02 0.92 15.32
CA THR A 155 0.02 0.89 16.38
C THR A 155 -1.32 0.43 15.84
N ASN A 156 -2.16 -0.09 16.71
CA ASN A 156 -3.57 -0.30 16.45
C ASN A 156 -4.35 0.56 17.45
N LEU A 157 -5.20 1.45 16.93
CA LEU A 157 -5.89 2.47 17.71
C LEU A 157 -7.32 2.07 18.11
N THR A 158 -7.82 0.89 17.72
CA THR A 158 -9.21 0.49 17.99
C THR A 158 -9.52 0.11 19.44
N ILE A 159 -8.53 0.10 20.35
CA ILE A 159 -8.75 -0.17 21.78
C ILE A 159 -8.16 0.94 22.66
N HIS A 160 -8.79 2.12 22.72
CA HIS A 160 -8.73 3.11 23.82
C HIS A 160 -7.37 3.23 24.56
N GLY A 161 -6.29 3.25 23.78
CA GLY A 161 -4.90 3.15 24.23
C GLY A 161 -4.06 2.50 23.14
N SER A 162 -3.13 3.25 22.53
CA SER A 162 -2.26 2.76 21.45
C SER A 162 -1.58 1.46 21.86
N THR A 163 -2.02 0.34 21.27
CA THR A 163 -1.31 -0.92 21.40
C THR A 163 -0.31 -1.02 20.29
N ASN A 164 0.95 -1.29 20.64
CA ASN A 164 1.98 -1.52 19.64
C ASN A 164 1.74 -2.88 18.99
N VAL A 165 1.41 -2.86 17.69
CA VAL A 165 1.37 -4.05 16.83
C VAL A 165 2.79 -4.48 16.48
N ALA A 166 3.65 -3.51 16.19
CA ALA A 166 5.07 -3.71 15.97
C ALA A 166 5.87 -2.47 16.36
N ILE A 167 7.11 -2.66 16.79
CA ILE A 167 8.03 -1.58 17.15
C ILE A 167 9.35 -1.73 16.40
N GLU A 168 10.11 -0.64 16.35
CA GLU A 168 11.46 -0.63 15.79
C GLU A 168 11.50 -1.07 14.32
N ILE A 169 10.55 -0.59 13.52
CA ILE A 169 10.38 -0.97 12.12
C ILE A 169 11.31 -0.19 11.19
N SER A 170 11.97 -0.91 10.28
CA SER A 170 12.97 -0.36 9.36
C SER A 170 12.36 0.31 8.12
N ALA A 171 11.24 -0.21 7.64
CA ALA A 171 10.50 0.36 6.51
C ALA A 171 9.02 -0.01 6.57
N VAL A 172 8.18 0.89 6.06
CA VAL A 172 6.72 0.75 5.99
C VAL A 172 6.26 1.08 4.58
N ILE A 173 5.33 0.30 4.05
CA ILE A 173 4.66 0.55 2.76
C ILE A 173 3.17 0.66 3.06
N VAL A 174 2.53 1.73 2.57
CA VAL A 174 1.11 2.02 2.80
C VAL A 174 0.39 2.18 1.46
N SER A 175 -0.74 1.49 1.30
CA SER A 175 -1.79 1.81 0.34
C SER A 175 -2.90 2.54 1.09
N HIS A 176 -3.37 3.65 0.53
CA HIS A 176 -4.37 4.54 1.14
C HIS A 176 -5.81 4.13 0.82
N GLY A 177 -6.00 2.85 0.48
CA GLY A 177 -7.30 2.27 0.22
C GLY A 177 -8.10 2.87 -0.93
N SER A 178 -9.38 2.50 -0.95
CA SER A 178 -10.39 2.92 -1.91
C SER A 178 -10.72 4.41 -1.82
N ARG A 179 -10.59 5.02 -0.63
CA ARG A 179 -10.84 6.45 -0.42
C ARG A 179 -9.64 7.30 -0.84
N SER A 180 -8.45 6.73 -0.88
CA SER A 180 -7.24 7.34 -1.45
C SER A 180 -6.78 8.63 -0.75
N GLN A 181 -7.37 8.97 0.39
CA GLN A 181 -7.08 10.22 1.09
C GLN A 181 -5.69 10.12 1.72
N GLY A 182 -4.85 11.13 1.53
CA GLY A 182 -3.43 11.07 1.94
C GLY A 182 -2.50 10.45 0.89
N ALA A 183 -3.04 9.81 -0.14
CA ALA A 183 -2.24 9.18 -1.20
C ALA A 183 -1.65 10.18 -2.19
N TYR A 184 -0.50 9.83 -2.76
CA TYR A 184 0.07 10.56 -3.90
C TYR A 184 -0.44 9.98 -5.22
N GLN A 185 -0.84 10.87 -6.11
CA GLN A 185 -1.33 10.55 -7.44
C GLN A 185 -0.20 10.55 -8.48
N PRO A 186 -0.38 9.89 -9.64
CA PRO A 186 0.58 9.93 -10.74
C PRO A 186 0.90 11.34 -11.25
N ASN A 187 0.05 12.34 -11.01
CA ASN A 187 0.34 13.74 -11.36
C ASN A 187 1.27 14.45 -10.36
N GLY A 188 1.65 13.81 -9.25
CA GLY A 188 2.45 14.37 -8.17
C GLY A 188 1.66 15.12 -7.08
N GLY A 189 0.34 15.23 -7.22
CA GLY A 189 -0.53 15.78 -6.18
C GLY A 189 -0.78 14.77 -5.06
N GLN A 190 -0.84 15.23 -3.82
CA GLN A 190 -1.35 14.43 -2.70
C GLN A 190 -2.86 14.71 -2.57
N LEU A 191 -3.67 13.65 -2.44
CA LEU A 191 -5.10 13.81 -2.22
C LEU A 191 -5.34 14.25 -0.77
N ALA A 192 -5.95 15.42 -0.59
CA ALA A 192 -6.28 15.93 0.75
C ALA A 192 -7.51 15.21 1.33
N GLY A 193 -7.69 15.34 2.64
CA GLY A 193 -8.91 14.90 3.33
C GLY A 193 -8.70 13.85 4.41
N ALA A 194 -7.53 13.23 4.47
CA ALA A 194 -7.23 12.20 5.48
C ALA A 194 -7.42 12.77 6.90
N ILE A 195 -8.11 12.02 7.75
CA ILE A 195 -8.42 12.37 9.14
C ILE A 195 -8.20 11.16 10.04
N GLY A 196 -7.93 11.41 11.33
CA GLY A 196 -7.74 10.35 12.32
C GLY A 196 -6.61 9.39 11.90
N ASP A 197 -6.91 8.10 11.95
CA ASP A 197 -5.96 7.01 11.69
C ASP A 197 -5.37 7.05 10.26
N GLU A 198 -6.13 7.53 9.27
CA GLU A 198 -5.62 7.69 7.89
C GLU A 198 -4.70 8.91 7.74
N ALA A 199 -4.92 9.95 8.54
CA ALA A 199 -4.02 11.11 8.56
C ALA A 199 -2.65 10.70 9.11
N GLU A 200 -2.62 9.85 10.13
CA GLU A 200 -1.37 9.30 10.69
C GLU A 200 -0.57 8.56 9.62
N ASN A 201 -1.23 7.71 8.83
CA ASN A 201 -0.60 6.96 7.75
C ASN A 201 -0.15 7.82 6.55
N ALA A 202 -0.64 9.06 6.47
CA ALA A 202 -0.34 10.03 5.41
C ALA A 202 0.67 11.10 5.83
N ASP A 203 1.04 11.15 7.10
CA ASP A 203 2.00 12.13 7.60
C ASP A 203 3.46 11.64 7.45
N ALA A 204 4.40 12.45 7.92
CA ALA A 204 5.84 12.20 7.78
C ALA A 204 6.51 11.92 9.12
N ASP A 205 5.77 11.33 10.06
CA ASP A 205 6.25 10.95 11.38
C ASP A 205 6.58 9.44 11.47
N LEU A 206 6.91 8.93 12.66
CA LEU A 206 7.39 7.56 12.86
C LEU A 206 6.32 6.60 13.39
N THR A 207 5.06 7.02 13.40
CA THR A 207 3.94 6.23 13.88
C THR A 207 3.03 5.93 12.69
N PHE A 208 2.61 4.67 12.59
CA PHE A 208 1.67 4.23 11.56
C PHE A 208 0.56 3.45 12.23
N VAL A 209 -0.63 3.47 11.64
CA VAL A 209 -1.81 2.75 12.13
C VAL A 209 -2.11 1.57 11.22
N ALA A 210 -2.13 0.38 11.81
CA ALA A 210 -2.64 -0.82 11.17
C ALA A 210 -3.93 -1.24 11.88
N ASP A 211 -5.05 -1.18 11.16
CA ASP A 211 -6.34 -1.59 11.66
C ASP A 211 -7.15 -2.36 10.62
N THR A 212 -8.27 -2.94 11.04
CA THR A 212 -9.16 -3.67 10.13
C THR A 212 -9.95 -2.67 9.29
N PRO A 213 -9.92 -2.76 7.94
CA PRO A 213 -10.69 -1.84 7.10
C PRO A 213 -12.18 -1.82 7.46
N GLY A 214 -12.72 -0.62 7.59
CA GLY A 214 -14.08 -0.33 8.03
C GLY A 214 -14.65 0.89 7.33
N THR A 215 -15.59 1.57 7.99
CA THR A 215 -16.23 2.78 7.43
C THR A 215 -15.31 3.99 7.41
N ASP A 216 -14.45 4.09 8.43
CA ASP A 216 -13.66 5.28 8.71
C ASP A 216 -12.15 5.07 8.46
N PHE A 217 -11.71 3.83 8.24
CA PHE A 217 -10.32 3.47 7.92
C PHE A 217 -10.29 2.45 6.78
N ASP A 218 -9.55 2.68 5.70
CA ASP A 218 -9.38 1.69 4.62
C ASP A 218 -7.94 1.52 4.12
N ASP A 219 -6.99 2.11 4.83
CA ASP A 219 -5.57 1.91 4.56
C ASP A 219 -5.15 0.45 4.80
N LEU A 220 -4.21 0.01 3.97
CA LEU A 220 -3.57 -1.29 4.07
C LEU A 220 -2.07 -1.06 4.08
N LEU A 221 -1.37 -1.64 5.05
CA LEU A 221 0.08 -1.49 5.14
C LEU A 221 0.80 -2.80 5.39
N THR A 222 2.07 -2.84 4.99
CA THR A 222 3.02 -3.90 5.32
C THR A 222 4.34 -3.28 5.75
N TRP A 223 5.16 -4.03 6.47
CA TRP A 223 6.41 -3.50 7.01
C TRP A 223 7.56 -4.50 7.01
N ILE A 224 8.77 -3.97 7.06
CA ILE A 224 10.01 -4.76 7.15
C ILE A 224 10.61 -4.54 8.53
N SER A 225 10.69 -5.61 9.32
CA SER A 225 11.41 -5.59 10.59
C SER A 225 12.92 -5.66 10.36
N PRO A 226 13.74 -5.00 11.21
CA PRO A 226 15.18 -5.14 11.15
C PRO A 226 15.65 -6.59 11.21
N ASN A 227 14.96 -7.45 11.98
CA ASN A 227 15.34 -8.85 12.16
C ASN A 227 15.18 -9.65 10.86
N LEU A 228 14.11 -9.42 10.10
CA LEU A 228 13.93 -10.03 8.80
C LEU A 228 15.02 -9.56 7.83
N LEU A 229 15.29 -8.26 7.81
CA LEU A 229 16.30 -7.70 6.92
C LEU A 229 17.71 -8.24 7.24
N LYS A 230 18.08 -8.27 8.51
CA LYS A 230 19.34 -8.85 9.00
C LYS A 230 19.48 -10.32 8.59
N SER A 231 18.45 -11.15 8.77
CA SER A 231 18.53 -12.57 8.41
C SER A 231 18.72 -12.79 6.90
N ARG A 232 18.05 -11.99 6.05
CA ARG A 232 18.23 -12.04 4.59
C ARG A 232 19.65 -11.64 4.16
N LEU A 233 20.24 -10.63 4.79
CA LEU A 233 21.60 -10.19 4.46
C LEU A 233 22.69 -11.15 4.97
N VAL A 234 22.48 -11.81 6.11
CA VAL A 234 23.36 -12.92 6.55
C VAL A 234 23.32 -14.06 5.54
N ALA A 235 22.12 -14.46 5.10
CA ALA A 235 21.97 -15.51 4.08
C ALA A 235 22.60 -15.13 2.72
N ALA A 236 22.63 -13.83 2.40
CA ALA A 236 23.31 -13.30 1.21
C ALA A 236 24.82 -13.11 1.38
N GLY A 237 25.39 -13.38 2.57
CA GLY A 237 26.81 -13.16 2.88
C GLY A 237 27.22 -11.68 3.01
N LYS A 238 26.25 -10.77 3.10
CA LYS A 238 26.47 -9.31 3.27
C LYS A 238 26.71 -8.92 4.74
N LEU A 239 26.24 -9.73 5.67
CA LEU A 239 26.51 -9.63 7.10
C LEU A 239 27.25 -10.87 7.58
N PRO A 240 28.15 -10.73 8.57
CA PRO A 240 28.84 -11.87 9.17
C PRO A 240 27.89 -12.77 9.96
#